data_AF-A0A290Z172-F1
#
_entry.id   AF-A0A290Z172-F1
#
_cell.length_a   1.000
_cell.length_b   1.000
_cell.length_c   1.000
_cell.angle_alpha   90.00
_cell.angle_beta   90.00
_cell.angle_gamma   90.00
#
_symmetry.space_group_name_H-M   'P 1'
#
loop_
_entity.id
_entity.type
_entity.pdbx_description
1 polymer ?
#
loop_
_entity_poly.entity_id
_entity_poly.type
_entity_poly.pdbx_seq_one_letter_code
_entity_poly.pdbx_strand_id
1 'polypeptide(L)'
;MPHRSRSTLLRPAAPPRRSAAIRLRSLVARLHRSGSVSANAAVTSAARNPLGCSPTTTSATTTSCATMQTTSGIVERIGTPPRLGRPSASQGRPPPCAATGVAVLRHSGQQETAHRPGGPARRQVPMTQHEAFGIELRRRRNAAGLSLQDLAKELNYSKGHLSKIETGAKAPTPQLARQADAVLSAGGELSRLAPAAPVGHPRQAVPAPRHETPPLPRARRSELEAATEDPAVARGLRLQFDTIRDLGKRMSPRLVQPMLHGSLVSLRDMLAAAGEAGAKRQVALMTARFVEYAGWMAQEAGRREEAVALTLESAALAELAGDPGLAAYALVRRAELAMYAGAAQQTIALAERALADPHATARVRGLAEHRLAQGYAQLGEEARCRAALERAAALLAEAEAPEPALPEETLARATVLVPPAAGRADEAASGLVVAPARGGPVVGSSTVADLDAVVTGWCLYDLGRPAEAARLLERGLAGTSPEARRARALYGVRLALAHEAAGELDRMHEVALESLDTARALGSETVRSQLRNLAWMVQRRHSHRPSRDLHVEITAALQDGVVD
;
A
#
# COMPACT_ATOMS: atom_id res chain seq x y z
N MET A 1 6.11 -79.07 -8.47
CA MET A 1 5.14 -78.51 -7.50
C MET A 1 5.89 -77.59 -6.55
N PRO A 2 5.34 -76.45 -6.09
CA PRO A 2 4.30 -75.62 -6.72
C PRO A 2 4.65 -74.10 -6.75
N HIS A 3 3.86 -73.34 -7.52
CA HIS A 3 3.41 -71.93 -7.37
C HIS A 3 4.28 -70.84 -6.67
N ARG A 4 4.57 -69.72 -7.36
CA ARG A 4 3.79 -68.43 -7.42
C ARG A 4 3.68 -67.74 -6.04
N SER A 5 3.99 -66.44 -5.93
CA SER A 5 3.17 -65.35 -6.52
C SER A 5 3.92 -64.26 -7.27
N ARG A 6 3.22 -63.63 -8.23
CA ARG A 6 3.62 -62.36 -8.88
C ARG A 6 2.98 -61.19 -8.13
N SER A 7 3.72 -60.14 -7.84
CA SER A 7 3.17 -58.80 -7.59
C SER A 7 3.47 -57.90 -8.77
N THR A 8 2.42 -57.29 -9.34
CA THR A 8 2.52 -56.50 -10.58
C THR A 8 2.96 -55.07 -10.27
N LEU A 9 4.14 -54.67 -10.77
CA LEU A 9 4.57 -53.28 -10.75
C LEU A 9 3.74 -52.45 -11.74
N LEU A 10 2.77 -51.69 -11.24
CA LEU A 10 2.14 -50.63 -12.03
C LEU A 10 3.16 -49.50 -12.28
N ARG A 11 3.41 -49.19 -13.55
CA ARG A 11 4.09 -47.94 -13.92
C ARG A 11 3.13 -46.77 -13.67
N PRO A 12 3.59 -45.63 -13.11
CA PRO A 12 2.78 -44.43 -13.05
C PRO A 12 2.45 -43.95 -14.47
N ALA A 13 1.21 -43.51 -14.68
CA ALA A 13 0.75 -42.99 -15.97
C ALA A 13 1.38 -41.61 -16.27
N ALA A 14 1.75 -41.37 -17.53
CA ALA A 14 2.28 -40.08 -17.95
C ALA A 14 1.15 -39.01 -18.02
N PRO A 15 1.43 -37.76 -17.63
CA PRO A 15 0.42 -36.69 -17.67
C PRO A 15 0.03 -36.31 -19.11
N PRO A 16 -1.23 -35.90 -19.35
CA PRO A 16 -1.71 -35.54 -20.68
C PRO A 16 -1.04 -34.25 -21.20
N ARG A 17 -0.71 -34.22 -22.50
CA ARG A 17 -0.05 -33.08 -23.15
C ARG A 17 -0.99 -31.85 -23.19
N ARG A 18 -0.47 -30.67 -22.82
CA ARG A 18 -1.20 -29.38 -22.65
C ARG A 18 -1.96 -28.86 -23.89
N SER A 19 -1.85 -29.48 -25.06
CA SER A 19 -2.38 -28.98 -26.34
C SER A 19 -3.92 -28.99 -26.49
N ALA A 20 -4.65 -29.70 -25.63
CA ALA A 20 -6.12 -29.81 -25.73
C ALA A 20 -6.86 -28.53 -25.28
N ALA A 21 -6.41 -27.90 -24.19
CA ALA A 21 -7.12 -26.77 -23.56
C ALA A 21 -7.21 -25.53 -24.47
N ILE A 22 -6.21 -25.30 -25.33
CA ILE A 22 -6.15 -24.17 -26.26
C ILE A 22 -7.25 -24.27 -27.32
N ARG A 23 -7.61 -25.48 -27.77
CA ARG A 23 -8.65 -25.66 -28.81
C ARG A 23 -10.05 -25.33 -28.30
N LEU A 24 -10.39 -25.72 -27.06
CA LEU A 24 -11.71 -25.46 -26.45
C LEU A 24 -12.00 -23.96 -26.29
N ARG A 25 -11.05 -23.15 -25.81
CA ARG A 25 -11.24 -21.69 -25.69
C ARG A 25 -11.54 -21.03 -27.06
N SER A 26 -10.99 -21.56 -28.14
CA SER A 26 -11.26 -21.08 -29.51
C SER A 26 -12.63 -21.46 -30.09
N LEU A 27 -13.38 -22.35 -29.43
CA LEU A 27 -14.71 -22.79 -29.87
C LEU A 27 -15.82 -21.94 -29.23
N VAL A 28 -15.72 -21.71 -27.92
CA VAL A 28 -16.66 -20.84 -27.17
C VAL A 28 -16.68 -19.41 -27.72
N ALA A 29 -15.51 -18.86 -28.08
CA ALA A 29 -15.36 -17.54 -28.69
C ALA A 29 -15.95 -17.40 -30.12
N ARG A 30 -16.38 -18.50 -30.74
CA ARG A 30 -17.10 -18.53 -32.03
C ARG A 30 -18.61 -18.68 -31.85
N LEU A 31 -19.08 -19.50 -30.91
CA LEU A 31 -20.50 -19.68 -30.62
C LEU A 31 -21.18 -18.38 -30.16
N HIS A 32 -20.50 -17.55 -29.36
CA HIS A 32 -21.01 -16.24 -28.95
C HIS A 32 -21.09 -15.17 -30.07
N ARG A 33 -20.74 -15.51 -31.33
CA ARG A 33 -20.73 -14.57 -32.46
C ARG A 33 -21.72 -14.92 -33.57
N SER A 34 -22.64 -15.84 -33.32
CA SER A 34 -23.61 -16.32 -34.32
C SER A 34 -24.93 -16.74 -33.65
N GLY A 35 -25.82 -15.79 -33.36
CA GLY A 35 -27.09 -16.09 -32.69
C GLY A 35 -27.94 -14.87 -32.33
N SER A 36 -28.49 -14.18 -33.33
CA SER A 36 -29.47 -13.10 -33.12
C SER A 36 -30.59 -13.15 -34.17
N VAL A 37 -31.65 -13.90 -33.89
CA VAL A 37 -32.93 -13.86 -34.62
C VAL A 37 -34.06 -13.86 -33.59
N SER A 38 -35.08 -13.05 -33.83
CA SER A 38 -36.23 -12.86 -32.92
C SER A 38 -37.32 -13.92 -33.14
N ALA A 39 -37.99 -14.33 -32.07
CA ALA A 39 -39.33 -14.92 -32.12
C ALA A 39 -40.10 -14.58 -30.85
N ASN A 40 -41.29 -14.00 -31.02
CA ASN A 40 -42.22 -13.66 -29.94
C ASN A 40 -43.37 -14.68 -29.98
N ALA A 41 -43.66 -15.36 -28.88
CA ALA A 41 -44.86 -16.21 -28.76
C ALA A 41 -45.25 -16.40 -27.29
N ALA A 42 -46.51 -16.14 -26.96
CA ALA A 42 -47.08 -16.41 -25.64
C ALA A 42 -47.93 -17.68 -25.67
N VAL A 43 -47.84 -18.49 -24.61
CA VAL A 43 -48.87 -19.48 -24.25
C VAL A 43 -49.16 -19.33 -22.76
N THR A 44 -50.43 -19.48 -22.40
CA THR A 44 -51.00 -19.23 -21.07
C THR A 44 -51.15 -20.51 -20.25
N SER A 45 -51.65 -20.35 -19.02
CA SER A 45 -52.27 -21.40 -18.19
C SER A 45 -51.32 -22.36 -17.47
N ALA A 46 -51.57 -22.80 -16.23
CA ALA A 46 -52.30 -22.23 -15.08
C ALA A 46 -52.01 -23.11 -13.84
N ALA A 47 -52.15 -22.56 -12.62
CA ALA A 47 -52.97 -23.12 -11.53
C ALA A 47 -52.62 -22.60 -10.11
N ARG A 48 -53.61 -21.97 -9.49
CA ARG A 48 -54.06 -22.19 -8.10
C ARG A 48 -53.08 -21.92 -6.93
N ASN A 49 -53.01 -20.63 -6.58
CA ASN A 49 -53.31 -20.10 -5.24
C ASN A 49 -54.76 -20.48 -4.78
N PRO A 50 -55.28 -20.04 -3.61
CA PRO A 50 -54.71 -19.37 -2.43
C PRO A 50 -54.62 -20.39 -1.24
N LEU A 51 -54.60 -20.14 0.09
CA LEU A 51 -54.98 -19.07 1.05
C LEU A 51 -53.88 -18.98 2.15
N GLY A 52 -53.88 -18.13 3.18
CA GLY A 52 -54.87 -17.22 3.82
C GLY A 52 -55.02 -17.59 5.31
N CYS A 53 -55.15 -16.68 6.29
CA CYS A 53 -55.45 -15.24 6.21
C CYS A 53 -54.73 -14.41 7.31
N SER A 54 -54.68 -13.10 7.09
CA SER A 54 -54.56 -12.00 8.08
C SER A 54 -55.90 -11.86 8.88
N PRO A 55 -56.30 -10.75 9.57
CA PRO A 55 -55.81 -9.35 9.66
C PRO A 55 -55.40 -8.98 11.13
N THR A 56 -55.29 -7.74 11.65
CA THR A 56 -56.04 -6.46 11.53
C THR A 56 -55.17 -5.24 11.95
N THR A 57 -54.94 -4.21 11.10
CA THR A 57 -55.63 -2.86 11.03
C THR A 57 -55.42 -1.93 12.24
N THR A 58 -55.29 -0.59 12.17
CA THR A 58 -55.30 0.47 11.11
C THR A 58 -54.72 1.76 11.76
N SER A 59 -54.06 2.75 11.13
CA SER A 59 -54.34 3.61 9.95
C SER A 59 -53.04 3.97 9.15
N ALA A 60 -52.91 4.80 8.10
CA ALA A 60 -53.50 6.05 7.56
C ALA A 60 -52.98 7.40 8.17
N THR A 61 -52.90 8.55 7.48
CA THR A 61 -53.65 8.99 6.27
C THR A 61 -52.88 10.01 5.39
N THR A 62 -52.80 9.82 4.04
CA THR A 62 -52.73 10.84 2.93
C THR A 62 -51.56 11.87 2.90
N THR A 63 -51.08 12.51 1.81
CA THR A 63 -51.29 12.58 0.32
C THR A 63 -50.09 13.44 -0.24
N SER A 64 -49.60 13.48 -1.50
CA SER A 64 -50.20 13.39 -2.85
C SER A 64 -49.32 12.69 -3.94
N CYS A 65 -48.97 13.38 -5.06
CA CYS A 65 -48.87 12.78 -6.42
C CYS A 65 -48.13 13.68 -7.46
N ALA A 66 -47.96 13.16 -8.70
CA ALA A 66 -47.74 13.81 -10.01
C ALA A 66 -46.31 14.33 -10.44
N THR A 67 -45.89 14.36 -11.73
CA THR A 67 -45.92 13.40 -12.89
C THR A 67 -44.94 13.84 -14.03
N MET A 68 -44.55 12.93 -14.96
CA MET A 68 -44.07 13.21 -16.36
C MET A 68 -42.70 13.95 -16.54
N GLN A 69 -41.99 14.11 -17.69
CA GLN A 69 -41.87 13.56 -19.08
C GLN A 69 -40.54 14.11 -19.74
N THR A 70 -40.01 13.79 -20.95
CA THR A 70 -39.67 12.53 -21.69
C THR A 70 -38.67 12.79 -22.86
N THR A 71 -37.98 11.72 -23.34
CA THR A 71 -37.46 11.46 -24.73
C THR A 71 -36.43 12.35 -25.48
N SER A 72 -35.28 11.73 -25.83
CA SER A 72 -34.73 11.46 -27.20
C SER A 72 -34.20 12.55 -28.18
N GLY A 73 -33.29 12.13 -29.10
CA GLY A 73 -32.72 12.88 -30.26
C GLY A 73 -31.40 13.62 -29.95
N ILE A 74 -30.19 13.33 -30.49
CA ILE A 74 -29.65 12.99 -31.83
C ILE A 74 -29.70 14.15 -32.85
N VAL A 75 -28.52 14.68 -33.25
CA VAL A 75 -28.03 14.96 -34.64
C VAL A 75 -26.80 15.89 -34.67
N GLU A 76 -25.72 15.35 -35.23
CA GLU A 76 -24.52 15.90 -35.93
C GLU A 76 -24.22 17.42 -36.18
N ARG A 77 -22.91 17.73 -36.00
CA ARG A 77 -21.93 18.37 -36.95
C ARG A 77 -21.77 19.89 -37.17
N ILE A 78 -20.50 20.19 -37.56
CA ILE A 78 -19.94 21.36 -38.31
C ILE A 78 -19.77 22.68 -37.52
N GLY A 79 -18.62 23.36 -37.71
CA GLY A 79 -18.50 24.81 -37.42
C GLY A 79 -17.22 25.36 -36.74
N THR A 80 -16.06 25.31 -37.40
CA THR A 80 -14.93 26.27 -37.20
C THR A 80 -14.84 27.21 -38.43
N PRO A 81 -14.08 28.35 -38.43
CA PRO A 81 -13.21 28.93 -37.40
C PRO A 81 -13.88 30.18 -36.75
N PRO A 82 -13.46 31.49 -36.79
CA PRO A 82 -12.29 32.22 -37.33
C PRO A 82 -11.37 32.84 -36.22
N ARG A 83 -11.20 34.18 -36.18
CA ARG A 83 -10.34 35.01 -35.30
C ARG A 83 -10.87 36.47 -35.28
N LEU A 84 -10.15 37.38 -34.56
CA LEU A 84 -10.28 38.85 -34.41
C LEU A 84 -11.08 39.27 -33.15
N GLY A 85 -10.67 40.25 -32.34
CA GLY A 85 -9.47 41.11 -32.32
C GLY A 85 -9.34 41.92 -31.00
N ARG A 86 -8.28 42.75 -30.85
CA ARG A 86 -8.09 43.79 -29.81
C ARG A 86 -8.09 45.19 -30.50
N PRO A 87 -8.09 46.39 -29.84
CA PRO A 87 -7.92 46.71 -28.39
C PRO A 87 -8.82 47.85 -27.80
N SER A 88 -8.61 48.16 -26.51
CA SER A 88 -8.88 49.46 -25.81
C SER A 88 -10.36 49.82 -25.50
N ALA A 89 -10.73 50.74 -24.58
CA ALA A 89 -9.95 51.61 -23.69
C ALA A 89 -10.70 52.02 -22.36
N SER A 90 -9.92 52.34 -21.32
CA SER A 90 -10.13 53.35 -20.25
C SER A 90 -11.50 53.67 -19.59
N GLN A 91 -11.55 53.56 -18.25
CA GLN A 91 -12.18 54.50 -17.27
C GLN A 91 -11.92 53.97 -15.82
N GLY A 92 -11.65 54.76 -14.76
CA GLY A 92 -11.15 56.15 -14.69
C GLY A 92 -11.21 56.82 -13.29
N ARG A 93 -10.06 57.32 -12.77
CA ARG A 93 -9.90 58.48 -11.83
C ARG A 93 -10.41 58.36 -10.35
N PRO A 94 -10.01 59.27 -9.41
CA PRO A 94 -8.75 60.03 -9.27
C PRO A 94 -8.19 59.99 -7.78
N PRO A 95 -7.61 61.04 -7.12
CA PRO A 95 -6.39 60.89 -6.29
C PRO A 95 -6.69 61.31 -4.81
N PRO A 96 -5.99 62.20 -4.03
CA PRO A 96 -4.74 63.00 -4.17
C PRO A 96 -3.57 62.33 -3.39
N CYS A 97 -2.44 62.93 -2.98
CA CYS A 97 -1.95 64.33 -2.97
C CYS A 97 -0.40 64.41 -3.10
N ALA A 98 0.18 65.57 -2.75
CA ALA A 98 1.60 65.96 -2.88
C ALA A 98 2.43 65.73 -1.59
N ALA A 99 3.77 65.67 -1.54
CA ALA A 99 4.90 65.97 -2.46
C ALA A 99 5.59 67.35 -2.35
N THR A 100 6.87 67.33 -1.96
CA THR A 100 7.94 68.36 -2.09
C THR A 100 9.28 67.67 -1.72
N GLY A 101 10.47 68.08 -2.19
CA GLY A 101 10.87 69.13 -3.14
C GLY A 101 12.23 68.79 -3.79
N VAL A 102 12.77 69.67 -4.65
CA VAL A 102 13.89 69.36 -5.58
C VAL A 102 15.09 70.30 -5.40
N ALA A 103 16.31 69.79 -5.58
CA ALA A 103 17.51 70.57 -5.93
C ALA A 103 18.45 69.75 -6.85
N VAL A 104 19.20 70.43 -7.71
CA VAL A 104 20.04 69.86 -8.80
C VAL A 104 21.28 70.76 -8.98
N LEU A 105 22.46 70.22 -9.37
CA LEU A 105 23.31 70.72 -10.49
C LEU A 105 24.77 70.19 -10.55
N ARG A 106 25.23 70.06 -11.82
CA ARG A 106 26.60 70.23 -12.38
C ARG A 106 27.65 69.10 -12.30
N HIS A 107 28.47 69.07 -13.36
CA HIS A 107 29.66 68.25 -13.57
C HIS A 107 30.94 69.10 -13.39
N SER A 108 32.08 68.46 -13.10
CA SER A 108 33.39 68.74 -13.72
C SER A 108 34.49 67.77 -13.21
N GLY A 109 35.63 67.72 -13.91
CA GLY A 109 36.96 67.63 -13.25
C GLY A 109 37.55 66.26 -12.89
N GLN A 110 38.09 65.55 -13.89
CA GLN A 110 39.40 64.84 -13.90
C GLN A 110 39.81 63.87 -12.76
N GLN A 111 40.99 63.25 -12.94
CA GLN A 111 41.48 62.05 -12.25
C GLN A 111 42.36 62.40 -11.04
N GLU A 112 42.32 61.58 -9.97
CA GLU A 112 43.52 61.19 -9.24
C GLU A 112 43.32 59.85 -8.48
N THR A 113 44.41 59.23 -8.01
CA THR A 113 44.45 57.81 -7.63
C THR A 113 44.40 57.55 -6.12
N ALA A 114 43.46 56.71 -5.66
CA ALA A 114 43.49 56.16 -4.30
C ALA A 114 42.85 54.75 -4.21
N HIS A 115 43.52 53.84 -3.53
CA HIS A 115 43.07 52.46 -3.29
C HIS A 115 42.10 52.38 -2.09
N ARG A 116 40.88 51.83 -2.29
CA ARG A 116 39.92 51.48 -1.21
C ARG A 116 39.13 50.19 -1.55
N PRO A 117 38.47 49.55 -0.56
CA PRO A 117 38.42 48.09 -0.48
C PRO A 117 37.36 47.41 -1.37
N GLY A 118 37.45 46.09 -1.43
CA GLY A 118 36.68 45.24 -2.34
C GLY A 118 35.17 45.43 -2.27
N GLY A 119 34.54 45.41 -3.45
CA GLY A 119 33.08 45.40 -3.58
C GLY A 119 32.44 44.20 -2.87
N PRO A 120 31.13 44.29 -2.56
CA PRO A 120 30.46 43.29 -1.74
C PRO A 120 30.60 41.90 -2.35
N ALA A 121 31.23 40.99 -1.60
CA ALA A 121 31.31 39.59 -1.99
C ALA A 121 29.90 39.09 -2.31
N ARG A 122 29.71 38.55 -3.53
CA ARG A 122 28.41 37.99 -3.94
C ARG A 122 27.98 36.99 -2.87
N ARG A 123 26.92 37.30 -2.13
CA ARG A 123 26.28 36.34 -1.23
C ARG A 123 25.98 35.09 -2.06
N GLN A 124 26.71 34.01 -1.78
CA GLN A 124 26.41 32.71 -2.36
C GLN A 124 25.07 32.29 -1.77
N VAL A 125 24.00 32.50 -2.55
CA VAL A 125 22.70 31.91 -2.23
C VAL A 125 22.92 30.40 -2.19
N PRO A 126 22.59 29.70 -1.08
CA PRO A 126 22.81 28.26 -0.99
C PRO A 126 22.08 27.56 -2.13
N MET A 127 22.85 26.91 -3.01
CA MET A 127 22.32 26.28 -4.21
C MET A 127 21.36 25.16 -3.79
N THR A 128 20.12 25.20 -4.29
CA THR A 128 19.09 24.27 -3.84
C THR A 128 19.35 22.86 -4.38
N GLN A 129 18.84 21.85 -3.66
CA GLN A 129 19.03 20.44 -4.02
C GLN A 129 18.56 20.14 -5.47
N HIS A 130 17.50 20.81 -5.94
CA HIS A 130 16.97 20.61 -7.29
C HIS A 130 17.72 21.41 -8.39
N GLU A 131 18.37 22.53 -8.06
CA GLU A 131 19.35 23.15 -8.95
C GLU A 131 20.60 22.28 -9.10
N ALA A 132 21.07 21.67 -8.00
CA ALA A 132 22.17 20.70 -8.02
C ALA A 132 21.83 19.48 -8.90
N PHE A 133 20.61 18.94 -8.78
CA PHE A 133 20.10 17.90 -9.68
C PHE A 133 20.10 18.36 -11.15
N GLY A 134 19.63 19.58 -11.43
CA GLY A 134 19.56 20.11 -12.79
C GLY A 134 20.94 20.21 -13.46
N ILE A 135 21.92 20.69 -12.71
CA ILE A 135 23.32 20.76 -13.13
C ILE A 135 23.90 19.36 -13.38
N GLU A 136 23.68 18.42 -12.46
CA GLU A 136 24.25 17.07 -12.55
C GLU A 136 23.60 16.22 -13.65
N LEU A 137 22.28 16.33 -13.83
CA LEU A 137 21.56 15.74 -14.96
C LEU A 137 22.14 16.23 -16.28
N ARG A 138 22.35 17.55 -16.41
CA ARG A 138 22.93 18.17 -17.60
C ARG A 138 24.39 17.73 -17.83
N ARG A 139 25.19 17.62 -16.76
CA ARG A 139 26.58 17.14 -16.82
C ARG A 139 26.64 15.71 -17.34
N ARG A 140 25.84 14.80 -16.74
CA ARG A 140 25.79 13.38 -17.12
C ARG A 140 25.20 13.17 -18.52
N ARG A 141 24.15 13.89 -18.89
CA ARG A 141 23.58 13.86 -20.24
C ARG A 141 24.62 14.26 -21.29
N ASN A 142 25.36 15.35 -21.04
CA ASN A 142 26.45 15.78 -21.94
C ASN A 142 27.59 14.74 -22.01
N ALA A 143 27.99 14.14 -20.88
CA ALA A 143 29.02 13.10 -20.84
C ALA A 143 28.61 11.81 -21.58
N ALA A 144 27.31 11.48 -21.58
CA ALA A 144 26.73 10.40 -22.38
C ALA A 144 26.50 10.76 -23.87
N GLY A 145 26.90 11.96 -24.32
CA GLY A 145 26.74 12.41 -25.71
C GLY A 145 25.29 12.72 -26.12
N LEU A 146 24.31 12.63 -25.21
CA LEU A 146 22.89 12.77 -25.52
C LEU A 146 22.47 14.23 -25.66
N SER A 147 21.67 14.55 -26.69
CA SER A 147 20.99 15.85 -26.72
C SER A 147 19.83 15.87 -25.71
N LEU A 148 19.39 17.07 -25.31
CA LEU A 148 18.21 17.22 -24.45
C LEU A 148 16.92 16.71 -25.12
N GLN A 149 16.88 16.61 -26.45
CA GLN A 149 15.76 16.00 -27.17
C GLN A 149 15.81 14.46 -27.13
N ASP A 150 16.99 13.87 -26.96
CA ASP A 150 17.15 12.41 -26.94
C ASP A 150 16.95 11.87 -25.53
N LEU A 151 17.52 12.52 -24.50
CA LEU A 151 17.16 12.20 -23.11
C LEU A 151 15.65 12.36 -22.84
N ALA A 152 14.99 13.32 -23.51
CA ALA A 152 13.53 13.47 -23.47
C ALA A 152 12.79 12.23 -24.03
N LYS A 153 13.27 11.64 -25.13
CA LYS A 153 12.73 10.37 -25.66
C LYS A 153 12.98 9.22 -24.67
N GLU A 154 14.23 9.04 -24.23
CA GLU A 154 14.64 7.94 -23.36
C GLU A 154 13.86 7.91 -22.04
N LEU A 155 13.70 9.07 -21.40
CA LEU A 155 12.93 9.19 -20.14
C LEU A 155 11.41 9.24 -20.36
N ASN A 156 10.94 9.38 -21.61
CA ASN A 156 9.54 9.63 -21.99
C ASN A 156 8.96 10.90 -21.31
N TYR A 157 9.72 12.00 -21.35
CA TYR A 157 9.29 13.33 -20.89
C TYR A 157 9.37 14.34 -22.05
N SER A 158 8.60 15.43 -22.00
CA SER A 158 8.77 16.49 -23.00
C SER A 158 10.07 17.27 -22.78
N LYS A 159 10.75 17.66 -23.87
CA LYS A 159 11.95 18.51 -23.83
C LYS A 159 11.74 19.80 -23.02
N GLY A 160 10.54 20.38 -23.08
CA GLY A 160 10.16 21.55 -22.28
C GLY A 160 9.99 21.29 -20.77
N HIS A 161 9.79 20.02 -20.37
CA HIS A 161 9.80 19.60 -18.97
C HIS A 161 11.23 19.40 -18.47
N LEU A 162 12.05 18.62 -19.20
CA LEU A 162 13.46 18.40 -18.82
C LEU A 162 14.29 19.68 -18.84
N SER A 163 14.06 20.59 -19.81
CA SER A 163 14.73 21.89 -19.86
C SER A 163 14.54 22.69 -18.56
N LYS A 164 13.31 22.74 -18.03
CA LYS A 164 13.01 23.44 -16.77
C LYS A 164 13.68 22.78 -15.56
N ILE A 165 14.02 21.50 -15.64
CA ILE A 165 14.72 20.78 -14.58
C ILE A 165 16.24 21.00 -14.70
N GLU A 166 16.82 20.93 -15.90
CA GLU A 166 18.25 21.27 -16.13
C GLU A 166 18.58 22.73 -15.79
N THR A 167 17.59 23.64 -15.81
CA THR A 167 17.76 25.05 -15.39
C THR A 167 17.28 25.32 -13.97
N GLY A 168 16.99 24.30 -13.14
CA GLY A 168 16.49 24.46 -11.76
C GLY A 168 15.09 25.07 -11.61
N ALA A 169 14.47 25.55 -12.69
CA ALA A 169 13.16 26.21 -12.69
C ALA A 169 11.96 25.27 -12.39
N LYS A 170 12.22 23.97 -12.20
CA LYS A 170 11.28 22.98 -11.68
C LYS A 170 12.02 21.86 -10.96
N ALA A 171 11.50 21.44 -9.80
CA ALA A 171 11.98 20.25 -9.11
C ALA A 171 11.69 18.95 -9.90
N PRO A 172 12.64 17.99 -9.94
CA PRO A 172 12.42 16.66 -10.51
C PRO A 172 11.53 15.81 -9.59
N THR A 173 10.97 14.73 -10.13
CA THR A 173 10.31 13.69 -9.31
C THR A 173 11.31 12.60 -8.94
N PRO A 174 11.14 11.88 -7.80
CA PRO A 174 11.96 10.71 -7.48
C PRO A 174 11.88 9.60 -8.53
N GLN A 175 10.79 9.52 -9.29
CA GLN A 175 10.68 8.60 -10.43
C GLN A 175 11.59 9.04 -11.58
N LEU A 176 11.52 10.29 -12.03
CA LEU A 176 12.41 10.84 -13.06
C LEU A 176 13.88 10.65 -12.69
N ALA A 177 14.22 10.83 -11.41
CA ALA A 177 15.57 10.66 -10.90
C ALA A 177 16.09 9.22 -11.08
N ARG A 178 15.35 8.20 -10.61
CA ARG A 178 15.71 6.78 -10.83
C ARG A 178 15.77 6.41 -12.31
N GLN A 179 14.88 6.97 -13.12
CA GLN A 179 14.88 6.75 -14.58
C GLN A 179 16.11 7.36 -15.24
N ALA A 180 16.55 8.54 -14.79
CA ALA A 180 17.78 9.18 -15.24
C ALA A 180 19.03 8.46 -14.72
N ASP A 181 19.03 7.93 -13.50
CA ASP A 181 20.11 7.07 -13.00
C ASP A 181 20.30 5.82 -13.87
N ALA A 182 19.20 5.19 -14.30
CA ALA A 182 19.24 4.02 -15.17
C ALA A 182 19.70 4.35 -16.61
N VAL A 183 19.24 5.47 -17.19
CA VAL A 183 19.59 5.88 -18.57
C VAL A 183 21.01 6.48 -18.66
N LEU A 184 21.51 7.09 -17.60
CA LEU A 184 22.83 7.75 -17.55
C LEU A 184 23.86 6.99 -16.69
N SER A 185 23.58 5.72 -16.36
CA SER A 185 24.44 4.84 -15.55
C SER A 185 24.99 5.50 -14.27
N ALA A 186 24.13 6.21 -13.54
CA ALA A 186 24.57 7.19 -12.54
C ALA A 186 24.56 6.73 -11.06
N GLY A 187 24.37 5.44 -10.79
CA GLY A 187 24.61 4.87 -9.45
C GLY A 187 23.80 5.48 -8.31
N GLY A 188 22.59 5.95 -8.59
CA GLY A 188 21.72 6.60 -7.61
C GLY A 188 22.13 8.03 -7.22
N GLU A 189 23.13 8.62 -7.87
CA GLU A 189 23.54 10.02 -7.60
C GLU A 189 22.44 11.02 -7.96
N LEU A 190 21.70 10.79 -9.05
CA LEU A 190 20.58 11.66 -9.42
C LEU A 190 19.41 11.46 -8.46
N SER A 191 19.14 10.24 -8.01
CA SER A 191 18.15 9.95 -6.95
C SER A 191 18.50 10.57 -5.60
N ARG A 192 19.79 10.71 -5.26
CA ARG A 192 20.25 11.44 -4.06
C ARG A 192 20.11 12.97 -4.19
N LEU A 193 20.18 13.52 -5.40
CA LEU A 193 19.98 14.95 -5.66
C LEU A 193 18.50 15.32 -5.90
N ALA A 194 17.62 14.36 -6.16
CA ALA A 194 16.19 14.62 -6.21
C ALA A 194 15.66 15.01 -4.82
N PRO A 195 14.77 16.01 -4.71
CA PRO A 195 14.06 16.23 -3.46
C PRO A 195 13.20 15.00 -3.19
N ALA A 196 13.23 14.52 -1.96
CA ALA A 196 12.25 13.54 -1.50
C ALA A 196 10.84 14.06 -1.85
N ALA A 197 9.96 13.17 -2.32
CA ALA A 197 8.57 13.55 -2.57
C ALA A 197 8.02 14.26 -1.32
N PRO A 198 7.26 15.36 -1.46
CA PRO A 198 6.85 16.20 -0.32
C PRO A 198 5.89 15.44 0.60
N VAL A 199 6.45 14.62 1.47
CA VAL A 199 5.83 14.21 2.72
C VAL A 199 5.63 15.52 3.49
N GLY A 200 4.39 15.79 3.91
CA GLY A 200 4.14 16.96 4.75
C GLY A 200 5.14 16.99 5.90
N HIS A 201 5.77 18.14 6.13
CA HIS A 201 6.77 18.31 7.19
C HIS A 201 6.25 17.69 8.50
N PRO A 202 7.12 17.12 9.35
CA PRO A 202 6.72 16.64 10.66
C PRO A 202 6.23 17.81 11.52
N ARG A 203 4.94 18.15 11.36
CA ARG A 203 4.19 18.93 12.34
C ARG A 203 4.38 18.23 13.68
N GLN A 204 4.67 19.05 14.70
CA GLN A 204 4.86 18.63 16.09
C GLN A 204 3.83 17.56 16.43
N ALA A 205 4.30 16.45 17.02
CA ALA A 205 3.57 15.20 17.23
C ALA A 205 2.05 15.37 17.17
N VAL A 206 1.47 15.12 15.99
CA VAL A 206 0.03 15.33 15.74
C VAL A 206 -0.71 14.58 16.85
N PRO A 207 -1.44 15.27 17.74
CA PRO A 207 -2.13 14.60 18.84
C PRO A 207 -3.00 13.51 18.21
N ALA A 208 -2.86 12.27 18.67
CA ALA A 208 -3.60 11.13 18.13
C ALA A 208 -5.07 11.55 17.99
N PRO A 209 -5.64 11.49 16.78
CA PRO A 209 -6.74 12.36 16.39
C PRO A 209 -7.86 12.22 17.41
N ARG A 210 -8.13 13.31 18.13
CA ARG A 210 -9.17 13.34 19.16
C ARG A 210 -10.52 13.23 18.46
N HIS A 211 -10.92 11.99 18.21
CA HIS A 211 -12.32 11.62 18.11
C HIS A 211 -12.95 11.96 19.46
N GLU A 212 -13.44 13.20 19.57
CA GLU A 212 -14.27 13.64 20.68
C GLU A 212 -15.60 12.89 20.57
N THR A 213 -15.62 11.66 21.06
CA THR A 213 -16.82 10.83 21.13
C THR A 213 -17.83 11.60 21.97
N PRO A 214 -19.00 11.99 21.43
CA PRO A 214 -19.98 12.75 22.19
C PRO A 214 -20.37 11.95 23.44
N PRO A 215 -20.54 12.61 24.60
CA PRO A 215 -20.63 11.91 25.88
C PRO A 215 -21.81 10.94 25.90
N LEU A 216 -21.48 9.64 25.99
CA LEU A 216 -22.44 8.55 25.94
C LEU A 216 -23.53 8.70 27.03
N PRO A 217 -24.83 8.51 26.69
CA PRO A 217 -25.91 8.49 27.67
C PRO A 217 -25.65 7.46 28.79
N ARG A 218 -26.04 7.78 30.03
CA ARG A 218 -25.71 6.97 31.22
C ARG A 218 -26.09 5.49 31.11
N ALA A 219 -27.25 5.17 30.54
CA ALA A 219 -27.68 3.79 30.32
C ALA A 219 -26.70 3.05 29.39
N ARG A 220 -26.47 3.57 28.17
CA ARG A 220 -25.50 3.03 27.21
C ARG A 220 -24.08 2.94 27.77
N ARG A 221 -23.65 3.89 28.62
CA ARG A 221 -22.37 3.78 29.34
C ARG A 221 -22.36 2.56 30.25
N SER A 222 -23.37 2.37 31.10
CA SER A 222 -23.44 1.23 32.02
C SER A 222 -23.55 -0.12 31.30
N GLU A 223 -24.27 -0.18 30.19
CA GLU A 223 -24.37 -1.36 29.31
C GLU A 223 -22.99 -1.72 28.72
N LEU A 224 -22.25 -0.73 28.23
CA LEU A 224 -20.91 -0.91 27.67
C LEU A 224 -19.88 -1.26 28.75
N GLU A 225 -19.95 -0.65 29.93
CA GLU A 225 -19.03 -0.90 31.04
C GLU A 225 -19.08 -2.38 31.47
N ALA A 226 -20.27 -2.91 31.75
CA ALA A 226 -20.48 -4.34 32.01
C ALA A 226 -20.02 -5.25 30.84
N ALA A 227 -20.23 -4.81 29.59
CA ALA A 227 -19.74 -5.55 28.42
C ALA A 227 -18.20 -5.53 28.27
N THR A 228 -17.50 -4.54 28.84
CA THR A 228 -16.02 -4.53 28.84
C THR A 228 -15.39 -5.40 29.92
N GLU A 229 -16.16 -5.73 30.96
CA GLU A 229 -15.75 -6.64 32.04
C GLU A 229 -15.96 -8.12 31.66
N ASP A 230 -16.96 -8.44 30.83
CA ASP A 230 -17.25 -9.82 30.39
C ASP A 230 -16.12 -10.44 29.52
N PRO A 231 -15.47 -11.53 29.99
CA PRO A 231 -14.47 -12.24 29.20
C PRO A 231 -15.02 -12.88 27.92
N ALA A 232 -16.33 -13.12 27.80
CA ALA A 232 -16.95 -13.65 26.59
C ALA A 232 -17.02 -12.61 25.47
N VAL A 233 -17.40 -11.36 25.76
CA VAL A 233 -17.31 -10.23 24.81
C VAL A 233 -15.87 -10.08 24.30
N ALA A 234 -14.88 -10.13 25.20
CA ALA A 234 -13.47 -10.03 24.81
C ALA A 234 -12.99 -11.20 23.91
N ARG A 235 -13.51 -12.42 24.10
CA ARG A 235 -13.27 -13.55 23.18
C ARG A 235 -13.97 -13.33 21.83
N GLY A 236 -15.21 -12.86 21.83
CA GLY A 236 -15.96 -12.52 20.61
C GLY A 236 -15.25 -11.48 19.74
N LEU A 237 -14.71 -10.42 20.36
CA LEU A 237 -13.94 -9.38 19.66
C LEU A 237 -12.64 -9.91 19.04
N ARG A 238 -11.93 -10.86 19.70
CA ARG A 238 -10.75 -11.53 19.12
C ARG A 238 -11.14 -12.36 17.88
N LEU A 239 -12.20 -13.16 17.98
CA LEU A 239 -12.69 -13.97 16.86
C LEU A 239 -13.19 -13.10 15.69
N GLN A 240 -13.84 -11.97 15.99
CA GLN A 240 -14.24 -10.99 14.97
C GLN A 240 -13.03 -10.34 14.29
N PHE A 241 -12.01 -9.93 15.05
CA PHE A 241 -10.76 -9.40 14.50
C PHE A 241 -10.12 -10.39 13.51
N ASP A 242 -9.93 -11.64 13.93
CA ASP A 242 -9.30 -12.66 13.08
C ASP A 242 -10.14 -13.02 11.86
N THR A 243 -11.46 -13.04 11.99
CA THR A 243 -12.38 -13.23 10.85
C THR A 243 -12.25 -12.11 9.82
N ILE A 244 -12.30 -10.84 10.25
CA ILE A 244 -12.18 -9.69 9.33
C ILE A 244 -10.77 -9.62 8.73
N ARG A 245 -9.73 -9.92 9.53
CA ARG A 245 -8.33 -10.01 9.10
C ARG A 245 -8.12 -11.10 8.03
N ASP A 246 -8.80 -12.23 8.14
CA ASP A 246 -8.74 -13.34 7.18
C ASP A 246 -9.54 -13.05 5.90
N LEU A 247 -10.75 -12.49 6.02
CA LEU A 247 -11.52 -11.98 4.87
C LEU A 247 -10.70 -10.97 4.05
N GLY A 248 -10.06 -10.01 4.72
CA GLY A 248 -9.28 -8.99 4.04
C GLY A 248 -8.01 -9.48 3.34
N LYS A 249 -7.51 -10.70 3.60
CA LYS A 249 -6.45 -11.33 2.77
C LYS A 249 -6.93 -11.61 1.32
N ARG A 250 -8.23 -11.86 1.15
CA ARG A 250 -8.87 -12.36 -0.07
C ARG A 250 -9.80 -11.36 -0.77
N MET A 251 -10.27 -10.34 -0.03
CA MET A 251 -11.23 -9.32 -0.48
C MET A 251 -10.57 -7.96 -0.71
N SER A 252 -11.26 -7.08 -1.44
CA SER A 252 -10.82 -5.71 -1.68
C SER A 252 -11.00 -4.83 -0.43
N PRO A 253 -10.15 -3.80 -0.22
CA PRO A 253 -10.24 -2.95 0.96
C PRO A 253 -11.56 -2.17 1.01
N ARG A 254 -12.17 -1.84 -0.16
CA ARG A 254 -13.50 -1.23 -0.26
C ARG A 254 -14.59 -2.03 0.48
N LEU A 255 -14.52 -3.36 0.45
CA LEU A 255 -15.48 -4.25 1.13
C LEU A 255 -15.15 -4.48 2.62
N VAL A 256 -13.87 -4.37 3.00
CA VAL A 256 -13.38 -4.66 4.37
C VAL A 256 -13.49 -3.43 5.29
N GLN A 257 -13.29 -2.23 4.75
CA GLN A 257 -13.32 -0.99 5.53
C GLN A 257 -14.65 -0.74 6.28
N PRO A 258 -15.85 -0.99 5.71
CA PRO A 258 -17.10 -0.85 6.47
C PRO A 258 -17.20 -1.77 7.69
N MET A 259 -16.69 -3.01 7.58
CA MET A 259 -16.68 -3.96 8.70
C MET A 259 -15.76 -3.48 9.82
N LEU A 260 -14.56 -3.00 9.47
CA LEU A 260 -13.62 -2.42 10.44
C LEU A 260 -14.15 -1.14 11.07
N HIS A 261 -14.82 -0.28 10.31
CA HIS A 261 -15.41 0.95 10.81
C HIS A 261 -16.50 0.65 11.86
N GLY A 262 -17.39 -0.32 11.59
CA GLY A 262 -18.40 -0.76 12.55
C GLY A 262 -17.80 -1.24 13.87
N SER A 263 -16.84 -2.16 13.82
CA SER A 263 -16.12 -2.63 15.02
C SER A 263 -15.38 -1.51 15.75
N LEU A 264 -14.76 -0.58 15.03
CA LEU A 264 -14.02 0.54 15.62
C LEU A 264 -14.92 1.56 16.33
N VAL A 265 -16.15 1.79 15.85
CA VAL A 265 -17.13 2.60 16.59
C VAL A 265 -17.46 1.95 17.93
N SER A 266 -17.84 0.67 17.94
CA SER A 266 -18.14 -0.07 19.18
C SER A 266 -16.95 -0.15 20.14
N LEU A 267 -15.72 -0.33 19.63
CA LEU A 267 -14.50 -0.39 20.43
C LEU A 267 -14.10 0.96 21.03
N ARG A 268 -14.29 2.08 20.31
CA ARG A 268 -14.06 3.43 20.84
C ARG A 268 -15.12 3.82 21.88
N ASP A 269 -16.36 3.41 21.68
CA ASP A 269 -17.44 3.56 22.68
C ASP A 269 -17.14 2.77 23.97
N MET A 270 -16.78 1.48 23.84
CA MET A 270 -16.33 0.65 24.96
C MET A 270 -15.14 1.28 25.71
N LEU A 271 -14.15 1.81 24.99
CA LEU A 271 -12.97 2.45 25.58
C LEU A 271 -13.30 3.77 26.31
N ALA A 272 -14.36 4.47 25.89
CA ALA A 272 -14.87 5.68 26.55
C ALA A 272 -15.81 5.38 27.74
N ALA A 273 -16.39 4.17 27.78
CA ALA A 273 -17.23 3.68 28.87
C ALA A 273 -16.40 3.09 30.02
N ALA A 274 -15.41 2.23 29.73
CA ALA A 274 -14.67 1.42 30.71
C ALA A 274 -14.06 2.23 31.87
N GLY A 275 -14.62 2.08 33.08
CA GLY A 275 -14.09 2.64 34.32
C GLY A 275 -12.86 1.89 34.85
N GLU A 276 -12.89 0.55 34.87
CA GLU A 276 -11.78 -0.25 35.40
C GLU A 276 -10.49 -0.17 34.58
N ALA A 277 -9.34 -0.04 35.27
CA ALA A 277 -8.03 -0.08 34.63
C ALA A 277 -7.68 -1.44 33.99
N GLY A 278 -8.33 -2.54 34.41
CA GLY A 278 -8.23 -3.85 33.75
C GLY A 278 -8.92 -3.83 32.38
N ALA A 279 -10.25 -3.67 32.40
CA ALA A 279 -11.09 -3.56 31.21
C ALA A 279 -10.56 -2.52 30.20
N LYS A 280 -10.18 -1.33 30.67
CA LYS A 280 -9.67 -0.24 29.82
C LYS A 280 -8.42 -0.60 29.03
N ARG A 281 -7.44 -1.29 29.64
CA ARG A 281 -6.24 -1.79 28.93
C ARG A 281 -6.60 -2.87 27.92
N GLN A 282 -7.48 -3.79 28.30
CA GLN A 282 -7.95 -4.89 27.46
C GLN A 282 -8.69 -4.39 26.20
N VAL A 283 -9.56 -3.39 26.35
CA VAL A 283 -10.23 -2.73 25.21
C VAL A 283 -9.24 -1.91 24.40
N ALA A 284 -8.36 -1.12 25.04
CA ALA A 284 -7.34 -0.34 24.32
C ALA A 284 -6.46 -1.22 23.42
N LEU A 285 -6.05 -2.41 23.89
CA LEU A 285 -5.30 -3.37 23.08
C LEU A 285 -6.11 -3.87 21.87
N MET A 286 -7.40 -4.15 22.06
CA MET A 286 -8.29 -4.58 20.98
C MET A 286 -8.45 -3.46 19.94
N THR A 287 -8.73 -2.23 20.37
CA THR A 287 -8.82 -1.05 19.50
C THR A 287 -7.49 -0.83 18.77
N ALA A 288 -6.34 -0.96 19.44
CA ALA A 288 -5.03 -0.84 18.81
C ALA A 288 -4.86 -1.84 17.64
N ARG A 289 -5.22 -3.12 17.81
CA ARG A 289 -5.13 -4.12 16.73
C ARG A 289 -6.12 -3.85 15.59
N PHE A 290 -7.35 -3.45 15.88
CA PHE A 290 -8.31 -3.07 14.85
C PHE A 290 -7.85 -1.83 14.06
N VAL A 291 -7.28 -0.83 14.74
CA VAL A 291 -6.72 0.39 14.12
C VAL A 291 -5.48 0.07 13.28
N GLU A 292 -4.58 -0.80 13.75
CA GLU A 292 -3.40 -1.29 13.01
C GLU A 292 -3.79 -1.91 11.65
N TYR A 293 -4.87 -2.69 11.66
CA TYR A 293 -5.42 -3.36 10.48
C TYR A 293 -6.26 -2.44 9.59
N ALA A 294 -6.99 -1.48 10.16
CA ALA A 294 -7.60 -0.40 9.39
C ALA A 294 -6.52 0.44 8.67
N GLY A 295 -5.36 0.65 9.30
CA GLY A 295 -4.19 1.28 8.69
C GLY A 295 -3.63 0.49 7.49
N TRP A 296 -3.58 -0.85 7.57
CA TRP A 296 -3.32 -1.71 6.39
C TRP A 296 -4.38 -1.51 5.30
N MET A 297 -5.67 -1.56 5.64
CA MET A 297 -6.73 -1.42 4.63
C MET A 297 -6.82 -0.01 4.04
N ALA A 298 -6.34 1.03 4.74
CA ALA A 298 -6.23 2.39 4.23
C ALA A 298 -5.06 2.52 3.24
N GLN A 299 -3.89 1.94 3.56
CA GLN A 299 -2.75 1.80 2.65
C GLN A 299 -3.16 1.08 1.36
N GLU A 300 -3.87 -0.04 1.49
CA GLU A 300 -4.37 -0.84 0.38
C GLU A 300 -5.44 -0.13 -0.46
N ALA A 301 -6.20 0.80 0.11
CA ALA A 301 -7.15 1.67 -0.58
C ALA A 301 -6.49 2.95 -1.17
N GLY A 302 -5.18 3.11 -1.05
CA GLY A 302 -4.45 4.32 -1.50
C GLY A 302 -4.59 5.54 -0.58
N ARG A 303 -5.32 5.42 0.53
CA ARG A 303 -5.64 6.51 1.47
C ARG A 303 -4.48 6.71 2.45
N ARG A 304 -3.33 7.14 1.91
CA ARG A 304 -2.03 7.15 2.59
C ARG A 304 -1.99 8.01 3.86
N GLU A 305 -2.67 9.15 3.89
CA GLU A 305 -2.68 10.03 5.07
C GLU A 305 -3.47 9.41 6.23
N GLU A 306 -4.62 8.80 5.93
CA GLU A 306 -5.40 7.98 6.88
C GLU A 306 -4.57 6.79 7.39
N ALA A 307 -3.84 6.09 6.51
CA ALA A 307 -2.96 4.99 6.91
C ALA A 307 -1.86 5.42 7.91
N VAL A 308 -1.28 6.61 7.73
CA VAL A 308 -0.32 7.19 8.69
C VAL A 308 -1.03 7.58 9.99
N ALA A 309 -2.20 8.21 9.94
CA ALA A 309 -2.95 8.62 11.11
C ALA A 309 -3.38 7.43 11.97
N LEU A 310 -3.93 6.37 11.37
CA LEU A 310 -4.29 5.13 12.04
C LEU A 310 -3.04 4.43 12.62
N THR A 311 -1.90 4.42 11.90
CA THR A 311 -0.65 3.86 12.46
C THR A 311 -0.19 4.62 13.73
N LEU A 312 -0.44 5.93 13.83
CA LEU A 312 -0.14 6.73 15.02
C LEU A 312 -1.17 6.53 16.14
N GLU A 313 -2.46 6.43 15.82
CA GLU A 313 -3.52 6.10 16.79
C GLU A 313 -3.29 4.70 17.40
N SER A 314 -2.90 3.72 16.58
CA SER A 314 -2.54 2.37 17.05
C SER A 314 -1.38 2.39 18.05
N ALA A 315 -0.40 3.28 17.90
CA ALA A 315 0.72 3.39 18.84
C ALA A 315 0.25 3.96 20.19
N ALA A 316 -0.52 5.04 20.18
CA ALA A 316 -1.06 5.65 21.40
C ALA A 316 -2.03 4.72 22.16
N LEU A 317 -2.81 3.90 21.43
CA LEU A 317 -3.66 2.86 22.03
C LEU A 317 -2.84 1.70 22.60
N ALA A 318 -1.72 1.33 21.97
CA ALA A 318 -0.81 0.31 22.47
C ALA A 318 -0.06 0.77 23.75
N GLU A 319 0.39 2.02 23.79
CA GLU A 319 0.93 2.66 25.00
C GLU A 319 -0.10 2.65 26.14
N LEU A 320 -1.36 3.05 25.86
CA LEU A 320 -2.46 3.00 26.83
C LEU A 320 -2.80 1.57 27.30
N ALA A 321 -2.63 0.57 26.44
CA ALA A 321 -2.83 -0.83 26.78
C ALA A 321 -1.70 -1.42 27.65
N GLY A 322 -0.49 -0.84 27.60
CA GLY A 322 0.72 -1.43 28.16
C GLY A 322 1.39 -2.46 27.23
N ASP A 323 1.18 -2.35 25.91
CA ASP A 323 1.89 -3.15 24.88
C ASP A 323 2.90 -2.25 24.13
N PRO A 324 4.10 -2.01 24.69
CA PRO A 324 5.12 -1.22 24.02
C PRO A 324 5.74 -1.94 22.80
N GLY A 325 5.56 -3.26 22.66
CA GLY A 325 6.01 -4.00 21.48
C GLY A 325 5.20 -3.66 20.23
N LEU A 326 3.88 -3.51 20.38
CA LEU A 326 2.99 -3.01 19.33
C LEU A 326 3.24 -1.52 19.02
N ALA A 327 3.60 -0.71 20.03
CA ALA A 327 4.00 0.68 19.83
C ALA A 327 5.33 0.79 19.02
N ALA A 328 6.35 0.00 19.37
CA ALA A 328 7.62 -0.06 18.63
C ALA A 328 7.41 -0.51 17.17
N TYR A 329 6.53 -1.50 16.94
CA TYR A 329 6.15 -1.94 15.60
C TYR A 329 5.48 -0.85 14.74
N ALA A 330 4.80 0.13 15.34
CA ALA A 330 4.23 1.25 14.59
C ALA A 330 5.31 2.11 13.89
N LEU A 331 6.55 2.15 14.42
CA LEU A 331 7.69 2.77 13.72
C LEU A 331 8.04 2.01 12.43
N VAL A 332 8.01 0.67 12.46
CA VAL A 332 8.24 -0.18 11.29
C VAL A 332 7.14 0.01 10.23
N ARG A 333 5.87 0.11 10.64
CA ARG A 333 4.76 0.43 9.73
C ARG A 333 4.88 1.82 9.12
N ARG A 334 5.35 2.82 9.87
CA ARG A 334 5.65 4.15 9.32
C ARG A 334 6.84 4.12 8.35
N ALA A 335 7.87 3.32 8.63
CA ALA A 335 8.98 3.09 7.69
C ALA A 335 8.47 2.46 6.38
N GLU A 336 7.53 1.52 6.44
CA GLU A 336 6.89 0.93 5.26
C GLU A 336 6.12 1.96 4.41
N LEU A 337 5.33 2.82 5.06
CA LEU A 337 4.60 3.91 4.40
C LEU A 337 5.52 5.01 3.83
N ALA A 338 6.78 5.08 4.27
CA ALA A 338 7.84 5.88 3.66
C ALA A 338 8.52 5.13 2.49
N MET A 339 8.75 3.82 2.63
CA MET A 339 9.36 2.97 1.61
C MET A 339 8.53 2.92 0.32
N TYR A 340 7.21 2.73 0.43
CA TYR A 340 6.31 2.75 -0.73
C TYR A 340 6.20 4.13 -1.40
N ALA A 341 6.61 5.20 -0.72
CA ALA A 341 6.68 6.55 -1.28
C ALA A 341 8.01 6.85 -1.98
N GLY A 342 9.00 5.96 -1.89
CA GLY A 342 10.38 6.23 -2.29
C GLY A 342 11.09 7.23 -1.37
N ALA A 343 10.64 7.39 -0.12
CA ALA A 343 11.24 8.28 0.86
C ALA A 343 12.33 7.52 1.66
N ALA A 344 13.40 7.12 0.95
CA ALA A 344 14.41 6.18 1.45
C ALA A 344 15.05 6.60 2.78
N GLN A 345 15.51 7.86 2.94
CA GLN A 345 16.08 8.33 4.21
C GLN A 345 15.05 8.37 5.35
N GLN A 346 13.77 8.65 5.08
CA GLN A 346 12.72 8.58 6.11
C GLN A 346 12.42 7.12 6.50
N THR A 347 12.52 6.18 5.54
CA THR A 347 12.44 4.74 5.80
C THR A 347 13.55 4.31 6.76
N ILE A 348 14.79 4.71 6.47
CA ILE A 348 15.97 4.42 7.28
C ILE A 348 15.81 4.97 8.70
N ALA A 349 15.58 6.29 8.84
CA ALA A 349 15.49 6.94 10.15
C ALA A 349 14.31 6.46 11.02
N LEU A 350 13.25 5.90 10.43
CA LEU A 350 12.15 5.27 11.18
C LEU A 350 12.48 3.83 11.59
N ALA A 351 13.22 3.08 10.77
CA ALA A 351 13.69 1.74 11.09
C ALA A 351 14.80 1.75 12.16
N GLU A 352 15.77 2.67 12.08
CA GLU A 352 16.81 2.87 13.11
C GLU A 352 16.19 3.18 14.48
N ARG A 353 15.12 3.97 14.52
CA ARG A 353 14.35 4.22 15.74
C ARG A 353 13.63 2.98 16.28
N ALA A 354 13.14 2.10 15.41
CA ALA A 354 12.52 0.84 15.84
C ALA A 354 13.55 -0.16 16.39
N LEU A 355 14.80 -0.11 15.89
CA LEU A 355 15.91 -0.92 16.38
C LEU A 355 16.45 -0.42 17.72
N ALA A 356 16.49 0.90 17.91
CA ALA A 356 16.87 1.55 19.16
C ALA A 356 15.82 1.44 20.28
N ASP A 357 14.63 0.92 19.99
CA ASP A 357 13.56 0.75 20.99
C ASP A 357 13.86 -0.45 21.92
N PRO A 358 13.89 -0.25 23.26
CA PRO A 358 14.17 -1.32 24.21
C PRO A 358 13.05 -2.38 24.26
N HIS A 359 11.84 -2.06 23.79
CA HIS A 359 10.68 -2.96 23.77
C HIS A 359 10.44 -3.64 22.43
N ALA A 360 11.23 -3.32 21.38
CA ALA A 360 11.17 -4.01 20.11
C ALA A 360 11.62 -5.48 20.26
N THR A 361 10.69 -6.42 20.06
CA THR A 361 10.97 -7.86 20.03
C THR A 361 11.85 -8.24 18.83
N ALA A 362 12.45 -9.43 18.85
CA ALA A 362 13.25 -9.95 17.73
C ALA A 362 12.50 -9.82 16.38
N ARG A 363 11.19 -10.13 16.34
CA ARG A 363 10.36 -9.95 15.14
C ARG A 363 10.25 -8.49 14.69
N VAL A 364 10.05 -7.56 15.63
CA VAL A 364 9.97 -6.12 15.30
C VAL A 364 11.32 -5.61 14.78
N ARG A 365 12.42 -6.05 15.38
CA ARG A 365 13.78 -5.72 14.93
C ARG A 365 14.09 -6.32 13.55
N GLY A 366 13.75 -7.58 13.29
CA GLY A 366 13.92 -8.20 11.97
C GLY A 366 13.12 -7.50 10.88
N LEU A 367 11.86 -7.14 11.16
CA LEU A 367 11.04 -6.33 10.24
C LEU A 367 11.58 -4.89 10.07
N ALA A 368 12.23 -4.31 11.08
CA ALA A 368 12.91 -3.03 10.96
C ALA A 368 14.18 -3.13 10.08
N GLU A 369 14.99 -4.17 10.24
CA GLU A 369 16.14 -4.45 9.36
C GLU A 369 15.72 -4.67 7.90
N HIS A 370 14.58 -5.33 7.65
CA HIS A 370 13.98 -5.37 6.30
C HIS A 370 13.66 -3.97 5.73
N ARG A 371 13.19 -3.03 6.55
CA ARG A 371 12.94 -1.65 6.10
C ARG A 371 14.24 -0.86 5.93
N LEU A 372 15.26 -1.08 6.77
CA LEU A 372 16.62 -0.58 6.54
C LEU A 372 17.15 -1.05 5.18
N ALA A 373 17.10 -2.35 4.91
CA ALA A 373 17.57 -2.94 3.66
C ALA A 373 16.90 -2.33 2.43
N GLN A 374 15.58 -2.18 2.47
CA GLN A 374 14.81 -1.56 1.38
C GLN A 374 15.13 -0.06 1.22
N GLY A 375 15.37 0.67 2.32
CA GLY A 375 15.83 2.05 2.28
C GLY A 375 17.23 2.19 1.65
N TYR A 376 18.18 1.33 2.04
CA TYR A 376 19.52 1.30 1.46
C TYR A 376 19.51 0.90 -0.02
N ALA A 377 18.67 -0.07 -0.41
CA ALA A 377 18.48 -0.45 -1.81
C ALA A 377 17.99 0.71 -2.67
N GLN A 378 17.01 1.50 -2.18
CA GLN A 378 16.52 2.71 -2.87
C GLN A 378 17.57 3.84 -3.00
N LEU A 379 18.68 3.78 -2.27
CA LEU A 379 19.82 4.73 -2.38
C LEU A 379 21.01 4.17 -3.17
N GLY A 380 20.99 2.89 -3.54
CA GLY A 380 22.13 2.18 -4.15
C GLY A 380 23.19 1.70 -3.15
N GLU A 381 22.91 1.73 -1.85
CA GLU A 381 23.87 1.41 -0.78
C GLU A 381 23.98 -0.11 -0.54
N GLU A 382 24.42 -0.87 -1.55
CA GLU A 382 24.40 -2.34 -1.57
C GLU A 382 25.00 -2.99 -0.31
N ALA A 383 26.17 -2.53 0.16
CA ALA A 383 26.82 -3.14 1.32
C ALA A 383 26.01 -3.00 2.61
N ARG A 384 25.36 -1.85 2.83
CA ARG A 384 24.47 -1.61 3.99
C ARG A 384 23.14 -2.34 3.83
N CYS A 385 22.63 -2.43 2.61
CA CYS A 385 21.47 -3.25 2.27
C CYS A 385 21.70 -4.73 2.63
N ARG A 386 22.80 -5.32 2.14
CA ARG A 386 23.15 -6.73 2.37
C ARG A 386 23.32 -7.05 3.85
N ALA A 387 24.09 -6.23 4.58
CA ALA A 387 24.28 -6.41 6.02
C ALA A 387 22.98 -6.27 6.83
N ALA A 388 22.02 -5.46 6.38
CA ALA A 388 20.70 -5.36 7.00
C ALA A 388 19.85 -6.62 6.75
N LEU A 389 19.88 -7.19 5.53
CA LEU A 389 19.20 -8.45 5.23
C LEU A 389 19.77 -9.62 6.05
N GLU A 390 21.10 -9.70 6.19
CA GLU A 390 21.77 -10.71 7.02
C GLU A 390 21.32 -10.62 8.50
N ARG A 391 21.18 -9.41 9.07
CA ARG A 391 20.64 -9.22 10.41
C ARG A 391 19.14 -9.52 10.49
N ALA A 392 18.37 -9.17 9.46
CA ALA A 392 16.93 -9.44 9.41
C ALA A 392 16.65 -10.95 9.43
N ALA A 393 17.36 -11.73 8.62
CA ALA A 393 17.23 -13.18 8.57
C ALA A 393 17.51 -13.84 9.93
N ALA A 394 18.57 -13.40 10.63
CA ALA A 394 18.90 -13.89 11.97
C ALA A 394 17.79 -13.55 13.00
N LEU A 395 17.32 -12.30 13.03
CA LEU A 395 16.30 -11.82 13.97
C LEU A 395 14.91 -12.42 13.71
N LEU A 396 14.59 -12.74 12.46
CA LEU A 396 13.34 -13.43 12.11
C LEU A 396 13.41 -14.93 12.44
N ALA A 397 14.56 -15.59 12.23
CA ALA A 397 14.77 -16.97 12.66
C ALA A 397 14.72 -17.11 14.20
N GLU A 398 15.30 -16.16 14.94
CA GLU A 398 15.16 -16.06 16.40
C GLU A 398 13.68 -15.94 16.82
N ALA A 399 12.91 -15.11 16.11
CA ALA A 399 11.51 -14.86 16.40
C ALA A 399 10.53 -15.98 15.98
N GLU A 400 11.00 -16.95 15.19
CA GLU A 400 10.23 -18.12 14.73
C GLU A 400 10.69 -19.42 15.42
N ALA A 401 11.74 -19.35 16.26
CA ALA A 401 12.13 -20.44 17.15
C ALA A 401 11.03 -20.72 18.19
N PRO A 402 10.71 -22.00 18.49
CA PRO A 402 9.83 -22.35 19.60
C PRO A 402 10.38 -21.79 20.93
N GLU A 403 9.49 -21.32 21.83
CA GLU A 403 9.91 -20.99 23.20
C GLU A 403 10.60 -22.22 23.82
N PRO A 404 11.78 -22.07 24.45
CA PRO A 404 12.41 -23.17 25.16
C PRO A 404 11.46 -23.65 26.26
N ALA A 405 11.15 -24.95 26.26
CA ALA A 405 10.19 -25.53 27.20
C ALA A 405 10.58 -25.17 28.63
N LEU A 406 9.64 -24.56 29.37
CA LEU A 406 9.84 -24.25 30.78
C LEU A 406 10.19 -25.55 31.54
N PRO A 407 11.18 -25.52 32.45
CA PRO A 407 11.49 -26.69 33.29
C PRO A 407 10.22 -27.22 33.96
N GLU A 408 10.09 -28.54 34.05
CA GLU A 408 8.85 -29.22 34.45
C GLU A 408 8.33 -28.74 35.83
N GLU A 409 9.24 -28.46 36.76
CA GLU A 409 8.98 -27.84 38.06
C GLU A 409 8.28 -26.46 37.97
N THR A 410 8.59 -25.68 36.93
CA THR A 410 7.95 -24.38 36.68
C THR A 410 6.53 -24.57 36.15
N LEU A 411 6.29 -25.60 35.33
CA LEU A 411 4.96 -25.95 34.84
C LEU A 411 4.06 -26.43 35.99
N ALA A 412 4.60 -27.28 36.88
CA ALA A 412 3.92 -27.72 38.09
C ALA A 412 3.56 -26.53 39.01
N ARG A 413 4.46 -25.55 39.16
CA ARG A 413 4.21 -24.34 39.97
C ARG A 413 3.32 -23.28 39.28
N ALA A 414 3.17 -23.33 37.96
CA ALA A 414 2.18 -22.53 37.22
C ALA A 414 0.76 -23.13 37.31
N THR A 415 0.65 -24.43 37.63
CA THR A 415 -0.62 -25.14 37.80
C THR A 415 -1.18 -24.91 39.22
N VAL A 416 -1.42 -23.64 39.56
CA VAL A 416 -2.07 -23.26 40.83
C VAL A 416 -3.56 -23.54 40.72
N LEU A 417 -4.13 -24.13 41.79
CA LEU A 417 -5.54 -24.48 41.93
C LEU A 417 -6.50 -23.42 41.38
N VAL A 418 -7.28 -23.81 40.36
CA VAL A 418 -8.69 -23.42 40.33
C VAL A 418 -9.41 -24.39 41.27
N PRO A 419 -9.90 -23.96 42.46
CA PRO A 419 -10.73 -24.83 43.28
C PRO A 419 -12.02 -25.14 42.51
N PRO A 420 -12.52 -26.39 42.52
CA PRO A 420 -13.75 -26.72 41.82
C PRO A 420 -14.91 -25.92 42.41
N ALA A 421 -15.68 -25.24 41.55
CA ALA A 421 -16.87 -24.53 41.98
C ALA A 421 -17.84 -25.53 42.63
N ALA A 422 -18.34 -25.20 43.83
CA ALA A 422 -19.10 -26.13 44.64
C ALA A 422 -20.53 -26.36 44.08
N GLY A 423 -20.67 -27.27 43.11
CA GLY A 423 -21.96 -27.68 42.59
C GLY A 423 -21.89 -28.64 41.41
N ARG A 424 -22.40 -29.88 41.61
CA ARG A 424 -22.67 -30.92 40.61
C ARG A 424 -21.43 -31.52 39.92
N ALA A 425 -21.02 -32.69 40.39
CA ALA A 425 -20.15 -33.58 39.63
C ALA A 425 -21.00 -34.42 38.65
N ASP A 426 -20.80 -34.22 37.34
CA ASP A 426 -21.03 -35.26 36.31
C ASP A 426 -20.41 -34.89 34.94
N GLU A 427 -20.13 -33.61 34.64
CA GLU A 427 -19.46 -33.22 33.39
C GLU A 427 -17.93 -33.18 33.51
N ALA A 428 -17.31 -34.36 33.58
CA ALA A 428 -15.85 -34.55 33.50
C ALA A 428 -15.30 -34.37 32.07
N ALA A 429 -15.62 -33.24 31.42
CA ALA A 429 -15.09 -32.90 30.10
C ALA A 429 -13.60 -32.51 30.20
N SER A 430 -12.75 -33.06 29.32
CA SER A 430 -11.29 -32.90 29.36
C SER A 430 -10.81 -31.50 28.93
N GLY A 431 -11.06 -30.51 29.77
CA GLY A 431 -10.59 -29.13 29.61
C GLY A 431 -9.10 -28.99 29.87
N LEU A 432 -8.26 -29.43 28.92
CA LEU A 432 -6.83 -29.10 28.93
C LEU A 432 -6.68 -27.58 28.75
N VAL A 433 -6.54 -26.84 29.86
CA VAL A 433 -6.24 -25.41 29.84
C VAL A 433 -4.80 -25.24 29.36
N VAL A 434 -4.62 -25.22 28.04
CA VAL A 434 -3.37 -24.79 27.40
C VAL A 434 -3.10 -23.36 27.87
N ALA A 435 -2.07 -23.19 28.70
CA ALA A 435 -1.61 -21.88 29.11
C ALA A 435 -1.34 -21.04 27.86
N PRO A 436 -1.78 -19.77 27.80
CA PRO A 436 -1.64 -18.96 26.60
C PRO A 436 -0.15 -18.84 26.26
N ALA A 437 0.24 -19.37 25.10
CA ALA A 437 1.59 -19.26 24.59
C ALA A 437 2.00 -17.77 24.59
N ARG A 438 3.21 -17.46 25.07
CA ARG A 438 3.62 -16.05 25.23
C ARG A 438 3.94 -15.37 23.90
N GLY A 439 3.93 -16.12 22.81
CA GLY A 439 3.81 -15.62 21.44
C GLY A 439 2.53 -14.81 21.23
N GLY A 440 2.60 -13.52 21.54
CA GLY A 440 1.54 -12.55 21.25
C GLY A 440 1.18 -12.48 19.76
N PRO A 441 -0.01 -11.94 19.41
CA PRO A 441 -0.56 -12.04 18.06
C PRO A 441 0.38 -11.43 17.01
N VAL A 442 0.84 -12.28 16.09
CA VAL A 442 1.87 -11.98 15.08
C VAL A 442 1.64 -10.63 14.41
N VAL A 443 2.70 -9.81 14.40
CA VAL A 443 2.76 -8.50 13.74
C VAL A 443 3.45 -8.61 12.37
N GLY A 444 3.14 -7.66 11.47
CA GLY A 444 3.65 -7.63 10.11
C GLY A 444 3.05 -8.71 9.19
N SER A 445 3.73 -8.98 8.08
CA SER A 445 3.32 -10.02 7.13
C SER A 445 3.41 -11.41 7.78
N SER A 446 2.29 -12.13 7.84
CA SER A 446 2.20 -13.52 8.30
C SER A 446 1.62 -14.46 7.22
N THR A 447 1.64 -14.03 5.96
CA THR A 447 1.05 -14.75 4.80
C THR A 447 2.05 -14.99 3.68
N VAL A 448 3.33 -14.73 3.90
CA VAL A 448 4.43 -15.07 2.98
C VAL A 448 5.26 -16.13 3.68
N ALA A 449 5.55 -17.25 3.01
CA ALA A 449 6.25 -18.37 3.64
C ALA A 449 7.75 -18.12 3.84
N ASP A 450 8.40 -17.44 2.89
CA ASP A 450 9.78 -16.98 2.98
C ASP A 450 9.79 -15.47 2.76
N LEU A 451 9.53 -14.73 3.84
CA LEU A 451 9.45 -13.27 3.83
C LEU A 451 10.82 -12.63 3.51
N ASP A 452 11.91 -13.27 3.92
CA ASP A 452 13.25 -12.77 3.66
C ASP A 452 13.61 -12.88 2.17
N ALA A 453 13.27 -13.98 1.49
CA ALA A 453 13.49 -14.11 0.05
C ALA A 453 12.79 -13.02 -0.76
N VAL A 454 11.52 -12.70 -0.43
CA VAL A 454 10.80 -11.67 -1.21
C VAL A 454 11.29 -10.26 -0.91
N VAL A 455 11.76 -9.97 0.30
CA VAL A 455 12.37 -8.67 0.65
C VAL A 455 13.77 -8.54 0.07
N THR A 456 14.62 -9.57 0.19
CA THR A 456 15.93 -9.63 -0.45
C THR A 456 15.79 -9.51 -1.96
N GLY A 457 14.88 -10.25 -2.59
CA GLY A 457 14.59 -10.15 -4.02
C GLY A 457 14.06 -8.76 -4.44
N TRP A 458 13.22 -8.14 -3.61
CA TRP A 458 12.80 -6.75 -3.82
C TRP A 458 13.97 -5.77 -3.82
N CYS A 459 14.90 -5.91 -2.85
CA CYS A 459 16.09 -5.07 -2.72
C CYS A 459 17.06 -5.29 -3.89
N LEU A 460 17.29 -6.55 -4.29
CA LEU A 460 18.14 -6.88 -5.43
C LEU A 460 17.60 -6.31 -6.75
N TYR A 461 16.28 -6.16 -6.91
CA TYR A 461 15.71 -5.45 -8.05
C TYR A 461 16.05 -3.95 -8.02
N ASP A 462 15.85 -3.28 -6.89
CA ASP A 462 16.16 -1.84 -6.75
C ASP A 462 17.68 -1.57 -6.88
N LEU A 463 18.52 -2.54 -6.53
CA LEU A 463 19.97 -2.55 -6.74
C LEU A 463 20.43 -2.96 -8.16
N GLY A 464 19.51 -3.23 -9.09
CA GLY A 464 19.85 -3.55 -10.48
C GLY A 464 20.42 -4.95 -10.72
N ARG A 465 20.08 -5.93 -9.87
CA ARG A 465 20.53 -7.35 -9.94
C ARG A 465 19.35 -8.29 -10.30
N PRO A 466 18.69 -8.12 -11.47
CA PRO A 466 17.35 -8.67 -11.75
C PRO A 466 17.27 -10.20 -11.79
N ALA A 467 18.28 -10.89 -12.34
CA ALA A 467 18.29 -12.36 -12.42
C ALA A 467 18.50 -13.06 -11.06
N GLU A 468 18.89 -12.32 -10.02
CA GLU A 468 18.89 -12.81 -8.63
C GLU A 468 17.62 -12.39 -7.89
N ALA A 469 17.10 -11.19 -8.15
CA ALA A 469 15.79 -10.75 -7.69
C ALA A 469 14.69 -11.74 -8.10
N ALA A 470 14.67 -12.16 -9.37
CA ALA A 470 13.70 -13.12 -9.90
C ALA A 470 13.75 -14.46 -9.16
N ARG A 471 14.94 -15.05 -9.02
CA ARG A 471 15.13 -16.36 -8.33
C ARG A 471 14.64 -16.35 -6.88
N LEU A 472 14.85 -15.25 -6.14
CA LEU A 472 14.39 -15.16 -4.75
C LEU A 472 12.89 -14.85 -4.64
N LEU A 473 12.34 -14.04 -5.54
CA LEU A 473 10.90 -13.82 -5.62
C LEU A 473 10.15 -15.11 -6.02
N GLU A 474 10.69 -15.91 -6.95
CA GLU A 474 10.17 -17.25 -7.26
C GLU A 474 10.22 -18.18 -6.04
N ARG A 475 11.34 -18.23 -5.30
CA ARG A 475 11.47 -19.01 -4.06
C ARG A 475 10.39 -18.66 -3.03
N GLY A 476 10.23 -17.36 -2.75
CA GLY A 476 9.24 -16.88 -1.78
C GLY A 476 7.78 -17.09 -2.22
N LEU A 477 7.49 -17.00 -3.52
CA LEU A 477 6.17 -17.29 -4.09
C LEU A 477 5.84 -18.79 -4.14
N ALA A 478 6.83 -19.68 -4.24
CA ALA A 478 6.62 -21.12 -4.31
C ALA A 478 6.03 -21.71 -3.01
N GLY A 479 6.49 -21.23 -1.84
CA GLY A 479 5.92 -21.63 -0.55
C GLY A 479 4.67 -20.85 -0.11
N THR A 480 4.38 -19.71 -0.75
CA THR A 480 3.31 -18.80 -0.32
C THR A 480 1.93 -19.26 -0.80
N SER A 481 1.02 -19.51 0.16
CA SER A 481 -0.26 -20.19 -0.08
C SER A 481 -1.17 -19.48 -1.10
N PRO A 482 -2.03 -20.21 -1.84
CA PRO A 482 -2.95 -19.61 -2.82
C PRO A 482 -3.92 -18.58 -2.22
N GLU A 483 -4.31 -18.75 -0.94
CA GLU A 483 -5.21 -17.86 -0.21
C GLU A 483 -4.57 -16.50 0.11
N ALA A 484 -3.22 -16.42 0.11
CA ALA A 484 -2.45 -15.19 0.32
C ALA A 484 -2.48 -14.25 -0.90
N ARG A 485 -3.65 -14.10 -1.53
CA ARG A 485 -3.87 -13.48 -2.86
C ARG A 485 -3.17 -12.13 -3.03
N ARG A 486 -3.25 -11.25 -2.03
CA ARG A 486 -2.58 -9.93 -2.06
C ARG A 486 -1.06 -10.05 -2.12
N ALA A 487 -0.47 -10.89 -1.28
CA ALA A 487 0.98 -11.09 -1.25
C ALA A 487 1.46 -11.74 -2.55
N ARG A 488 0.75 -12.76 -3.04
CA ARG A 488 1.03 -13.38 -4.35
C ARG A 488 1.00 -12.35 -5.49
N ALA A 489 -0.03 -11.51 -5.57
CA ALA A 489 -0.12 -10.47 -6.61
C ALA A 489 0.98 -9.41 -6.48
N LEU A 490 1.32 -8.96 -5.26
CA LEU A 490 2.36 -7.96 -5.03
C LEU A 490 3.75 -8.45 -5.48
N TYR A 491 4.16 -9.61 -4.97
CA TYR A 491 5.47 -10.16 -5.30
C TYR A 491 5.50 -10.80 -6.70
N GLY A 492 4.36 -11.22 -7.25
CA GLY A 492 4.21 -11.65 -8.64
C GLY A 492 4.46 -10.51 -9.64
N VAL A 493 3.86 -9.33 -9.45
CA VAL A 493 4.18 -8.17 -10.30
C VAL A 493 5.64 -7.72 -10.11
N ARG A 494 6.19 -7.84 -8.89
CA ARG A 494 7.61 -7.59 -8.62
C ARG A 494 8.54 -8.60 -9.33
N LEU A 495 8.13 -9.86 -9.45
CA LEU A 495 8.82 -10.89 -10.21
C LEU A 495 8.72 -10.63 -11.72
N ALA A 496 7.56 -10.24 -12.24
CA ALA A 496 7.41 -9.85 -13.63
C ALA A 496 8.31 -8.64 -14.00
N LEU A 497 8.44 -7.66 -13.10
CA LEU A 497 9.42 -6.58 -13.24
C LEU A 497 10.87 -7.10 -13.29
N ALA A 498 11.25 -8.03 -12.40
CA ALA A 498 12.59 -8.63 -12.41
C ALA A 498 12.87 -9.41 -13.72
N HIS A 499 11.91 -10.20 -14.21
CA HIS A 499 12.01 -10.90 -15.49
C HIS A 499 12.09 -9.93 -16.70
N GLU A 500 11.38 -8.78 -16.66
CA GLU A 500 11.50 -7.73 -17.68
C GLU A 500 12.93 -7.17 -17.74
N ALA A 501 13.49 -6.82 -16.58
CA ALA A 501 14.82 -6.25 -16.45
C ALA A 501 15.94 -7.27 -16.73
N ALA A 502 15.70 -8.57 -16.52
CA ALA A 502 16.59 -9.65 -16.94
C ALA A 502 16.52 -9.94 -18.46
N GLY A 503 15.48 -9.46 -19.15
CA GLY A 503 15.22 -9.75 -20.57
C GLY A 503 14.44 -11.05 -20.81
N GLU A 504 13.96 -11.72 -19.76
CA GLU A 504 13.18 -12.97 -19.82
C GLU A 504 11.71 -12.68 -20.16
N LEU A 505 11.47 -12.10 -21.34
CA LEU A 505 10.17 -11.49 -21.70
C LEU A 505 8.99 -12.48 -21.70
N ASP A 506 9.21 -13.76 -22.02
CA ASP A 506 8.17 -14.79 -21.95
C ASP A 506 7.77 -15.12 -20.49
N ARG A 507 8.76 -15.20 -19.59
CA ARG A 507 8.56 -15.45 -18.15
C ARG A 507 7.91 -14.24 -17.47
N MET A 508 8.32 -13.04 -17.86
CA MET A 508 7.66 -11.78 -17.48
C MET A 508 6.18 -11.81 -17.86
N HIS A 509 5.85 -12.22 -19.08
CA HIS A 509 4.47 -12.26 -19.57
C HIS A 509 3.64 -13.33 -18.84
N GLU A 510 4.18 -14.54 -18.64
CA GLU A 510 3.54 -15.63 -17.88
C GLU A 510 3.17 -15.18 -16.45
N VAL A 511 4.14 -14.63 -15.71
CA VAL A 511 3.94 -14.19 -14.31
C VAL A 511 3.04 -12.94 -14.22
N ALA A 512 3.15 -12.02 -15.18
CA ALA A 512 2.31 -10.82 -15.21
C ALA A 512 0.82 -11.18 -15.33
N LEU A 513 0.47 -12.16 -16.18
CA LEU A 513 -0.92 -12.58 -16.37
C LEU A 513 -1.51 -13.26 -15.12
N GLU A 514 -0.80 -14.18 -14.44
CA GLU A 514 -1.26 -14.76 -13.15
C GLU A 514 -1.53 -13.65 -12.12
N SER A 515 -0.63 -12.67 -12.06
CA SER A 515 -0.71 -11.56 -11.11
C SER A 515 -1.87 -10.61 -11.43
N LEU A 516 -2.19 -10.41 -12.70
CA LEU A 516 -3.13 -9.39 -13.17
C LEU A 516 -4.59 -9.71 -12.80
N ASP A 517 -5.03 -10.96 -12.98
CA ASP A 517 -6.38 -11.38 -12.61
C ASP A 517 -6.60 -11.32 -11.09
N THR A 518 -5.56 -11.59 -10.30
CA THR A 518 -5.61 -11.41 -8.85
C THR A 518 -5.59 -9.93 -8.44
N ALA A 519 -4.84 -9.08 -9.15
CA ALA A 519 -4.82 -7.64 -8.92
C ALA A 519 -6.18 -6.97 -9.22
N ARG A 520 -6.83 -7.32 -10.34
CA ARG A 520 -8.18 -6.88 -10.73
C ARG A 520 -9.18 -7.14 -9.60
N ALA A 521 -9.22 -8.37 -9.09
CA ALA A 521 -10.18 -8.79 -8.06
C ALA A 521 -9.95 -8.17 -6.67
N LEU A 522 -8.72 -7.72 -6.35
CA LEU A 522 -8.37 -7.19 -5.03
C LEU A 522 -8.43 -5.66 -4.93
N GLY A 523 -8.32 -4.91 -6.03
CA GLY A 523 -8.31 -3.45 -6.00
C GLY A 523 -7.17 -2.85 -5.12
N SER A 524 -6.09 -3.60 -4.89
CA SER A 524 -4.96 -3.20 -4.04
C SER A 524 -4.15 -2.09 -4.70
N GLU A 525 -4.10 -0.91 -4.09
CA GLU A 525 -3.30 0.21 -4.59
C GLU A 525 -1.78 -0.08 -4.51
N THR A 526 -1.33 -0.85 -3.51
CA THR A 526 0.06 -1.33 -3.40
C THR A 526 0.47 -2.19 -4.60
N VAL A 527 -0.41 -3.10 -5.04
CA VAL A 527 -0.20 -3.91 -6.26
C VAL A 527 -0.33 -3.06 -7.53
N ARG A 528 -1.33 -2.17 -7.60
CA ARG A 528 -1.54 -1.26 -8.74
C ARG A 528 -0.34 -0.32 -8.95
N SER A 529 0.33 0.09 -7.88
CA SER A 529 1.59 0.84 -7.94
C SER A 529 2.70 0.07 -8.66
N GLN A 530 2.89 -1.23 -8.36
CA GLN A 530 3.84 -2.05 -9.11
C GLN A 530 3.38 -2.30 -10.56
N LEU A 531 2.06 -2.44 -10.81
CA LEU A 531 1.54 -2.57 -12.17
C LEU A 531 1.79 -1.33 -13.04
N ARG A 532 1.75 -0.12 -12.48
CA ARG A 532 2.14 1.10 -13.21
C ARG A 532 3.61 1.10 -13.61
N ASN A 533 4.50 0.61 -12.73
CA ASN A 533 5.92 0.44 -13.06
C ASN A 533 6.11 -0.56 -14.20
N LEU A 534 5.41 -1.71 -14.14
CA LEU A 534 5.48 -2.73 -15.19
C LEU A 534 4.91 -2.22 -16.51
N ALA A 535 3.76 -1.53 -16.49
CA ALA A 535 3.16 -0.91 -17.67
C ALA A 535 4.14 0.04 -18.38
N TRP A 536 4.90 0.85 -17.63
CA TRP A 536 5.91 1.76 -18.16
C TRP A 536 7.15 1.04 -18.73
N MET A 537 7.59 -0.07 -18.11
CA MET A 537 8.62 -0.94 -18.67
C MET A 537 8.17 -1.55 -20.01
N VAL A 538 7.03 -2.25 -20.04
CA VAL A 538 6.58 -2.94 -21.26
C VAL A 538 6.19 -2.00 -22.40
N GLN A 539 5.80 -0.75 -22.10
CA GLN A 539 5.55 0.29 -23.11
C GLN A 539 6.78 0.58 -23.98
N ARG A 540 8.00 0.52 -23.40
CA ARG A 540 9.25 0.74 -24.13
C ARG A 540 9.53 -0.37 -25.14
N ARG A 541 9.13 -1.61 -24.82
CA ARG A 541 9.28 -2.83 -25.66
C ARG A 541 8.26 -2.90 -26.82
N HIS A 542 8.01 -1.78 -27.49
CA HIS A 542 7.00 -1.62 -28.55
C HIS A 542 7.21 -2.53 -29.78
N SER A 543 8.40 -3.10 -29.99
CA SER A 543 8.68 -4.12 -31.01
C SER A 543 8.25 -5.53 -30.59
N HIS A 544 8.09 -5.80 -29.29
CA HIS A 544 7.68 -7.10 -28.76
C HIS A 544 6.17 -7.18 -28.58
N ARG A 545 5.50 -7.99 -29.41
CA ARG A 545 4.03 -8.07 -29.43
C ARG A 545 3.41 -8.47 -28.07
N PRO A 546 3.86 -9.54 -27.36
CA PRO A 546 3.32 -9.87 -26.03
C PRO A 546 3.45 -8.74 -25.01
N SER A 547 4.50 -7.91 -25.09
CA SER A 547 4.66 -6.73 -24.22
C SER A 547 3.66 -5.61 -24.55
N ARG A 548 3.32 -5.42 -25.83
CA ARG A 548 2.26 -4.49 -26.25
C ARG A 548 0.88 -4.95 -25.84
N ASP A 549 0.56 -6.22 -26.08
CA ASP A 549 -0.74 -6.79 -25.77
C ASP A 549 -0.95 -6.77 -24.24
N LEU A 550 0.09 -7.09 -23.45
CA LEU A 550 0.11 -6.94 -21.98
C LEU A 550 0.00 -5.49 -21.50
N HIS A 551 0.60 -4.51 -22.18
CA HIS A 551 0.46 -3.08 -21.82
C HIS A 551 -1.01 -2.63 -21.87
N VAL A 552 -1.78 -3.10 -22.85
CA VAL A 552 -3.23 -2.84 -22.95
C VAL A 552 -3.98 -3.50 -21.80
N GLU A 553 -3.69 -4.77 -21.50
CA GLU A 553 -4.34 -5.49 -20.41
C GLU A 553 -4.10 -4.89 -19.02
N ILE A 554 -2.87 -4.44 -18.75
CA ILE A 554 -2.53 -3.74 -17.50
C ILE A 554 -3.23 -2.37 -17.45
N THR A 555 -3.30 -1.66 -18.58
CA THR A 555 -3.99 -0.35 -18.64
C THR A 555 -5.49 -0.49 -18.34
N ALA A 556 -6.14 -1.52 -18.88
CA ALA A 556 -7.54 -1.84 -18.56
C ALA A 556 -7.72 -2.15 -17.07
N ALA A 557 -6.91 -3.06 -16.51
CA ALA A 557 -6.96 -3.40 -15.08
C ALA A 557 -6.69 -2.20 -14.15
N LEU A 558 -5.91 -1.22 -14.61
CA LEU A 558 -5.69 0.03 -13.89
C LEU A 558 -6.91 0.96 -13.95
N GLN A 559 -7.66 0.97 -15.06
CA GLN A 559 -8.90 1.73 -15.23
C GLN A 559 -10.10 1.11 -14.48
N ASP A 560 -10.28 -0.21 -14.50
CA ASP A 560 -11.40 -0.91 -13.86
C ASP A 560 -11.54 -0.57 -12.37
N GLY A 561 -10.41 -0.37 -11.68
CA GLY A 561 -10.36 0.03 -10.26
C GLY A 561 -10.53 1.53 -9.97
N VAL A 562 -10.99 2.33 -10.94
CA VAL A 562 -11.26 3.78 -10.79
C VAL A 562 -12.77 4.09 -10.80
N VAL A 563 -13.62 3.10 -11.07
CA VAL A 563 -15.08 3.26 -11.00
C VAL A 563 -15.55 3.34 -9.54
N ASP A 564 -16.48 4.26 -9.30
CA ASP A 564 -17.10 4.67 -8.02
C ASP A 564 -16.14 5.14 -6.92
#